data_AF-A0A668TPY2-F1
#
_entry.id   AF-A0A668TPY2-F1
#
_cell.length_a   1.000
_cell.length_b   1.000
_cell.length_c   1.000
_cell.angle_alpha   90.00
_cell.angle_beta   90.00
_cell.angle_gamma   90.00
#
_symmetry.space_group_name_H-M   'P 1'
#
loop_
_entity.id
_entity.type
_entity.pdbx_description
1 polymer ?
#
loop_
_entity_poly.entity_id
_entity_poly.type
_entity_poly.pdbx_seq_one_letter_code
_entity_poly.pdbx_strand_id
1 'polypeptide(L)'
;FSFVWINIPLIATALFLLSGSLCGASVVDPVPTFDHRDLLTGEILKCPKCPPGTFMSAHCTATTRTQCQPCRDGHFTDLWNYLPRCLYCSNICTGNQEVETECSPTTNRICRCKEGFYLADDFCIRHTEIFFVSFVILYVYMYCINVRFSLLKLLFVYVVLNFRWCSVWASEVWWWKEEVQETDRSTERLRMKEKRTGEIELEMICSGFWWIDMNI
;
A
#
# COMPACT_ATOMS: atom_id res chain seq x y z
N PHE A 1 -60.20 14.41 -4.22
CA PHE A 1 -58.88 14.02 -3.68
C PHE A 1 -58.52 14.91 -2.48
N SER A 2 -59.38 14.99 -1.46
CA SER A 2 -59.31 16.09 -0.46
C SER A 2 -59.30 15.64 1.00
N PHE A 3 -58.98 14.36 1.29
CA PHE A 3 -59.01 13.84 2.67
C PHE A 3 -57.64 13.45 3.25
N VAL A 4 -56.55 13.56 2.48
CA VAL A 4 -55.21 13.08 2.91
C VAL A 4 -54.39 14.14 3.68
N TRP A 5 -54.74 15.43 3.56
CA TRP A 5 -53.92 16.54 4.06
C TRP A 5 -54.24 17.02 5.49
N ILE A 6 -55.26 16.46 6.16
CA ILE A 6 -55.69 16.95 7.49
C ILE A 6 -54.95 16.23 8.64
N ASN A 7 -54.35 15.05 8.38
CA ASN A 7 -53.74 14.23 9.43
C ASN A 7 -52.21 14.31 9.50
N ILE A 8 -51.56 15.03 8.58
CA ILE A 8 -50.09 15.17 8.54
C ILE A 8 -49.51 15.81 9.81
N PRO A 9 -50.10 16.89 10.41
CA PRO A 9 -49.53 17.48 11.62
C PRO A 9 -49.72 16.59 12.86
N LEU A 10 -50.81 15.81 12.94
CA LEU A 10 -51.07 14.87 14.04
C LEU A 10 -50.10 13.69 14.03
N ILE A 11 -49.81 13.15 12.84
CA ILE A 11 -48.85 12.06 12.65
C ILE A 11 -47.42 12.54 12.96
N ALA A 12 -47.07 13.76 12.54
CA ALA A 12 -45.77 14.36 12.84
C ALA A 12 -45.57 14.60 14.34
N THR A 13 -46.60 15.05 15.06
CA THR A 13 -46.55 15.20 16.53
C THR A 13 -46.45 13.85 17.24
N ALA A 14 -47.14 12.82 16.75
CA ALA A 14 -47.05 11.47 17.33
C ALA A 14 -45.66 10.85 17.14
N LEU A 15 -45.02 11.05 15.99
CA LEU A 15 -43.65 10.60 15.72
C LEU A 15 -42.61 11.36 16.56
N PHE A 16 -42.81 12.66 16.79
CA PHE A 16 -41.96 13.46 17.70
C PHE A 16 -42.13 13.06 19.18
N LEU A 17 -43.30 12.58 19.58
CA LEU A 17 -43.51 12.05 20.94
C LEU A 17 -42.94 10.63 21.10
N LEU A 18 -42.94 9.81 20.04
CA LEU A 18 -42.35 8.48 20.04
C LEU A 18 -40.81 8.48 20.04
N SER A 19 -40.16 9.54 19.54
CA SER A 19 -38.70 9.67 19.59
C SER A 19 -38.16 10.12 20.96
N GLY A 20 -39.03 10.52 21.89
CA GLY A 20 -38.67 10.97 23.23
C GLY A 20 -38.36 9.86 24.25
N SER A 21 -38.41 8.58 23.86
CA SER A 21 -38.38 7.46 24.82
C SER A 21 -37.14 6.58 24.81
N LEU A 22 -36.03 6.98 24.17
CA LEU A 22 -34.72 6.44 24.53
C LEU A 22 -34.13 7.26 25.69
N CYS A 23 -34.69 7.05 26.88
CA CYS A 23 -33.94 7.32 28.10
C CYS A 23 -32.67 6.45 28.05
N GLY A 24 -31.51 7.09 28.15
CA GLY A 24 -30.21 6.46 28.05
C GLY A 24 -30.09 5.24 28.95
N ALA A 25 -30.12 4.06 28.35
CA ALA A 25 -29.43 2.92 28.92
C ALA A 25 -27.94 3.27 28.83
N SER A 26 -27.34 3.70 29.93
CA SER A 26 -25.89 3.74 30.04
C SER A 26 -25.44 2.28 29.93
N VAL A 27 -24.99 1.87 28.74
CA VAL A 27 -24.33 0.59 28.57
C VAL A 27 -23.05 0.69 29.41
N VAL A 28 -23.09 0.14 30.62
CA VAL A 28 -21.88 -0.05 31.41
C VAL A 28 -21.14 -1.18 30.72
N ASP A 29 -20.07 -0.86 29.99
CA ASP A 29 -19.22 -1.88 29.40
C ASP A 29 -18.73 -2.83 30.51
N PRO A 30 -18.90 -4.15 30.34
CA PRO A 30 -18.51 -5.10 31.37
C PRO A 30 -16.99 -5.06 31.56
N VAL A 31 -16.56 -4.96 32.83
CA VAL A 31 -15.14 -4.96 33.20
C VAL A 31 -14.49 -6.27 32.74
N PRO A 32 -13.42 -6.23 31.93
CA PRO A 32 -12.73 -7.43 31.48
C PRO A 32 -12.10 -8.21 32.63
N THR A 33 -12.11 -9.54 32.56
CA THR A 33 -11.55 -10.43 33.59
C THR A 33 -10.39 -11.28 33.05
N PHE A 34 -9.61 -11.87 33.94
CA PHE A 34 -8.58 -12.87 33.64
C PHE A 34 -8.63 -14.01 34.67
N ASP A 35 -8.15 -15.20 34.30
CA ASP A 35 -8.12 -16.37 35.18
C ASP A 35 -6.82 -16.35 36.00
N HIS A 36 -6.93 -16.51 37.32
CA HIS A 36 -5.82 -16.54 38.28
C HIS A 36 -5.94 -17.75 39.19
N ARG A 37 -4.86 -18.48 39.39
CA ARG A 37 -4.81 -19.57 40.38
C ARG A 37 -4.36 -19.04 41.72
N ASP A 38 -5.21 -19.13 42.73
CA ASP A 38 -4.87 -18.78 44.10
C ASP A 38 -3.84 -19.78 44.65
N LEU A 39 -2.74 -19.26 45.20
CA LEU A 39 -1.66 -20.07 45.75
C LEU A 39 -2.03 -20.71 47.09
N LEU A 40 -3.00 -20.14 47.82
CA LEU A 40 -3.42 -20.64 49.12
C LEU A 40 -4.42 -21.80 49.01
N THR A 41 -5.39 -21.70 48.09
CA THR A 41 -6.48 -22.68 47.93
C THR A 41 -6.28 -23.60 46.74
N GLY A 42 -5.48 -23.18 45.74
CA GLY A 42 -5.31 -23.89 44.48
C GLY A 42 -6.50 -23.74 43.51
N GLU A 43 -7.50 -22.93 43.84
CA GLU A 43 -8.67 -22.68 43.01
C GLU A 43 -8.35 -21.69 41.87
N ILE A 44 -9.09 -21.80 40.75
CA ILE A 44 -9.01 -20.84 39.64
C ILE A 44 -10.10 -19.80 39.81
N LEU A 45 -9.70 -18.56 40.06
CA LEU A 45 -10.56 -17.40 40.26
C LEU A 45 -10.62 -16.54 38.99
N LYS A 46 -11.80 -15.97 38.71
CA LYS A 46 -11.98 -14.94 37.67
C LYS A 46 -11.79 -13.55 38.26
N CYS A 47 -10.61 -12.99 38.07
CA CYS A 47 -10.23 -11.69 38.61
C CYS A 47 -10.56 -10.56 37.62
N PRO A 48 -11.07 -9.39 38.07
CA PRO A 48 -11.18 -8.22 37.21
C PRO A 48 -9.79 -7.69 36.83
N LYS A 49 -9.63 -7.22 35.59
CA LYS A 49 -8.42 -6.51 35.15
C LYS A 49 -8.38 -5.10 35.73
N CYS A 50 -7.18 -4.54 35.78
CA CYS A 50 -6.95 -3.14 36.11
C CYS A 50 -7.20 -2.25 34.89
N PRO A 51 -7.81 -1.06 35.06
CA PRO A 51 -8.08 -0.13 33.97
C PRO A 51 -6.78 0.50 33.42
N PRO A 52 -6.84 1.12 32.22
CA PRO A 52 -5.76 1.97 31.71
C PRO A 52 -5.34 3.02 32.75
N GLY A 53 -4.05 3.37 32.80
CA GLY A 53 -3.52 4.26 33.84
C GLY A 53 -3.13 3.58 35.14
N THR A 54 -3.38 2.28 35.27
CA THR A 54 -3.09 1.51 36.48
C THR A 54 -2.38 0.19 36.19
N PHE A 55 -1.73 -0.35 37.22
CA PHE A 55 -1.13 -1.69 37.22
C PHE A 55 -1.64 -2.51 38.42
N MET A 56 -1.51 -3.82 38.35
CA MET A 56 -1.94 -4.74 39.41
C MET A 56 -0.87 -4.82 40.51
N SER A 57 -1.18 -4.31 41.69
CA SER A 57 -0.31 -4.40 42.88
C SER A 57 -0.50 -5.72 43.64
N ALA A 58 -1.72 -6.28 43.60
CA ALA A 58 -2.02 -7.59 44.19
C ALA A 58 -3.14 -8.31 43.42
N HIS A 59 -3.03 -9.64 43.35
CA HIS A 59 -4.04 -10.50 42.75
C HIS A 59 -5.35 -10.49 43.55
N CYS A 60 -6.45 -10.89 42.89
CA CYS A 60 -7.71 -11.11 43.59
C CYS A 60 -7.65 -12.41 44.41
N THR A 61 -8.44 -12.45 45.48
CA THR A 61 -8.71 -13.65 46.28
C THR A 61 -10.21 -13.98 46.17
N ALA A 62 -10.66 -15.07 46.77
CA ALA A 62 -12.09 -15.42 46.79
C ALA A 62 -12.98 -14.31 47.38
N THR A 63 -12.44 -13.44 48.24
CA THR A 63 -13.19 -12.36 48.90
C THR A 63 -12.75 -10.96 48.49
N THR A 64 -11.53 -10.79 47.99
CA THR A 64 -10.97 -9.47 47.62
C THR A 64 -10.79 -9.33 46.12
N ARG A 65 -11.21 -8.20 45.57
CA ARG A 65 -10.95 -7.86 44.16
C ARG A 65 -9.45 -7.59 43.91
N THR A 66 -9.06 -7.63 42.63
CA THR A 66 -7.73 -7.22 42.18
C THR A 66 -7.42 -5.82 42.68
N GLN A 67 -6.24 -5.63 43.26
CA GLN A 67 -5.80 -4.31 43.71
C GLN A 67 -5.02 -3.64 42.58
N CYS A 68 -5.45 -2.42 42.23
CA CYS A 68 -4.86 -1.64 41.16
C CYS A 68 -4.28 -0.34 41.74
N GLN A 69 -3.09 0.02 41.29
CA GLN A 69 -2.40 1.26 41.67
C GLN A 69 -2.09 2.11 40.44
N PRO A 70 -2.11 3.45 40.56
CA PRO A 70 -1.84 4.35 39.45
C PRO A 70 -0.39 4.24 38.97
N CYS A 71 -0.19 4.44 37.67
CA CYS A 71 1.15 4.58 37.11
C CYS A 71 1.83 5.85 37.66
N ARG A 72 3.12 5.73 37.96
CA ARG A 72 3.99 6.86 38.29
C ARG A 72 4.39 7.62 37.02
N ASP A 73 4.93 8.82 37.19
CA ASP A 73 5.44 9.63 36.09
C ASP A 73 6.43 8.85 35.19
N GLY A 74 6.34 9.09 33.89
CA GLY A 74 7.14 8.39 32.88
C GLY A 74 6.71 6.95 32.61
N HIS A 75 5.56 6.50 33.13
CA HIS A 75 5.01 5.17 32.88
C HIS A 75 3.55 5.21 32.48
N PHE A 76 3.11 4.21 31.71
CA PHE A 76 1.75 4.16 31.19
C PHE A 76 1.20 2.72 31.08
N THR A 77 -0.13 2.62 30.99
CA THR A 77 -0.86 1.45 30.51
C THR A 77 -2.08 1.93 29.71
N ASP A 78 -2.15 1.54 28.44
CA ASP A 78 -3.17 1.99 27.49
C ASP A 78 -4.45 1.13 27.52
N LEU A 79 -4.32 -0.14 27.90
CA LEU A 79 -5.39 -1.12 27.91
C LEU A 79 -5.65 -1.72 29.29
N TRP A 80 -6.81 -2.37 29.43
CA TRP A 80 -7.16 -3.19 30.59
C TRP A 80 -6.14 -4.32 30.78
N ASN A 81 -5.45 -4.33 31.91
CA ASN A 81 -4.27 -5.15 32.11
C ASN A 81 -4.26 -5.86 33.47
N TYR A 82 -3.37 -6.83 33.60
CA TYR A 82 -3.05 -7.51 34.86
C TYR A 82 -1.53 -7.45 35.09
N LEU A 83 -0.89 -6.40 34.57
CA LEU A 83 0.56 -6.25 34.61
C LEU A 83 1.00 -5.94 36.05
N PRO A 84 2.10 -6.55 36.53
CA PRO A 84 2.61 -6.27 37.88
C PRO A 84 3.26 -4.88 38.00
N ARG A 85 3.44 -4.17 36.88
CA ARG A 85 4.06 -2.84 36.78
C ARG A 85 3.63 -2.15 35.49
N CYS A 86 3.58 -0.81 35.50
CA CYS A 86 3.32 -0.03 34.29
C CYS A 86 4.48 -0.10 33.28
N LEU A 87 4.17 0.15 32.01
CA LEU A 87 5.15 0.20 30.92
C LEU A 87 5.91 1.52 30.98
N TYR A 88 7.20 1.50 30.67
CA TYR A 88 8.01 2.73 30.62
C TYR A 88 7.73 3.50 29.32
N CYS A 89 7.67 4.83 29.41
CA CYS A 89 7.60 5.70 28.24
C CYS A 89 8.93 5.69 27.50
N SER A 90 9.11 4.70 26.61
CA SER A 90 10.35 4.43 25.89
C SER A 90 10.56 5.30 24.66
N ASN A 91 9.51 5.93 24.13
CA ASN A 91 9.62 6.71 22.93
C ASN A 91 10.31 8.06 23.24
N ILE A 92 11.41 8.35 22.57
CA ILE A 92 12.17 9.59 22.74
C ILE A 92 12.22 10.28 21.38
N CYS A 93 11.59 11.45 21.27
CA CYS A 93 11.59 12.20 20.02
C CYS A 93 12.96 12.84 19.82
N THR A 94 13.68 12.45 18.76
CA THR A 94 15.01 12.98 18.45
C THR A 94 15.12 13.40 16.98
N GLY A 95 16.10 14.27 16.67
CA GLY A 95 16.33 14.74 15.30
C GLY A 95 15.22 15.63 14.75
N ASN A 96 14.61 15.21 13.63
CA ASN A 96 13.54 15.93 12.94
C ASN A 96 12.13 15.52 13.41
N GLN A 97 12.04 14.94 14.61
CA GLN A 97 10.77 14.64 15.27
C GLN A 97 10.38 15.74 16.25
N GLU A 98 9.09 15.81 16.56
CA GLU A 98 8.51 16.62 17.63
C GLU A 98 7.48 15.80 18.40
N VAL A 99 7.20 16.20 19.64
CA VAL A 99 6.22 15.52 20.49
C VAL A 99 4.83 15.90 20.00
N GLU A 100 4.06 14.91 19.55
CA GLU A 100 2.65 15.08 19.24
C GLU A 100 1.80 14.89 20.50
N THR A 101 2.08 13.80 21.23
CA THR A 101 1.39 13.46 22.47
C THR A 101 2.43 13.20 23.55
N GLU A 102 2.31 13.89 24.68
CA GLU A 102 3.17 13.65 25.83
C GLU A 102 2.84 12.31 26.52
N CYS A 103 3.83 11.78 27.23
CA CYS A 103 3.64 10.60 28.07
C CYS A 103 2.61 10.92 29.18
N SER A 104 1.59 10.09 29.29
CA SER A 104 0.57 10.16 30.34
C SER A 104 0.39 8.78 30.98
N PRO A 105 -0.27 8.65 32.15
CA PRO A 105 -0.55 7.34 32.73
C PRO A 105 -1.27 6.38 31.78
N THR A 106 -2.04 6.90 30.82
CA THR A 106 -2.84 6.10 29.88
C THR A 106 -2.23 5.98 28.49
N THR A 107 -1.19 6.75 28.16
CA THR A 107 -0.64 6.81 26.79
C THR A 107 0.88 6.95 26.80
N ASN A 108 1.54 6.21 25.90
CA ASN A 108 2.95 6.43 25.63
C ASN A 108 3.16 7.81 24.97
N ARG A 109 4.40 8.30 25.01
CA ARG A 109 4.80 9.42 24.18
C ARG A 109 4.70 9.03 22.70
N ILE A 110 4.11 9.92 21.90
CA ILE A 110 4.01 9.78 20.44
C ILE A 110 4.81 10.89 19.79
N CYS A 111 5.71 10.51 18.89
CA CYS A 111 6.55 11.43 18.12
C CYS A 111 6.04 11.50 16.68
N ARG A 112 5.97 12.71 16.14
CA ARG A 112 5.68 12.95 14.73
C ARG A 112 6.85 13.65 14.04
N CYS A 113 7.01 13.44 12.74
CA CYS A 113 7.98 14.21 11.99
C CYS A 113 7.54 15.68 11.88
N LYS A 114 8.51 16.59 11.96
CA LYS A 114 8.27 18.02 11.76
C LYS A 114 7.73 18.29 10.36
N GLU A 115 7.08 19.43 10.20
CA GLU A 115 6.54 19.85 8.90
C GLU A 115 7.63 19.85 7.81
N GLY A 116 7.29 19.32 6.63
CA GLY A 116 8.24 19.10 5.54
C GLY A 116 9.07 17.82 5.67
N PHE A 117 8.78 16.93 6.63
CA PHE A 117 9.35 15.59 6.75
C PHE A 117 8.26 14.52 6.83
N TYR A 118 8.53 13.35 6.27
CA TYR A 118 7.68 12.16 6.39
C TYR A 118 8.43 11.04 7.12
N LEU A 119 7.69 10.19 7.81
CA LEU A 119 8.25 9.02 8.47
C LEU A 119 8.48 7.92 7.42
N ALA A 120 9.73 7.49 7.29
CA ALA A 120 10.14 6.35 6.49
C ALA A 120 10.99 5.42 7.36
N ASP A 121 10.50 4.20 7.56
CA ASP A 121 11.02 3.28 8.56
C ASP A 121 11.07 3.95 9.94
N ASP A 122 12.27 4.22 10.47
CA ASP A 122 12.49 4.88 11.75
C ASP A 122 13.09 6.31 11.60
N PHE A 123 13.13 6.84 10.38
CA PHE A 123 13.76 8.13 10.08
C PHE A 123 12.77 9.15 9.49
N CYS A 124 12.89 10.40 9.92
CA CYS A 124 12.19 11.51 9.30
C CYS A 124 12.97 12.01 8.09
N ILE A 125 12.46 11.69 6.90
CA ILE A 125 13.06 12.08 5.62
C ILE A 125 12.37 13.36 5.13
N ARG A 126 13.17 14.32 4.67
CA ARG A 126 12.63 15.58 4.14
C ARG A 126 11.80 15.30 2.90
N HIS A 127 10.64 15.92 2.80
CA HIS A 127 9.86 15.98 1.57
C HIS A 127 10.78 16.49 0.47
N THR A 128 10.97 15.68 -0.55
CA THR A 128 11.70 16.10 -1.74
C THR A 128 10.68 16.43 -2.81
N GLU A 129 10.88 17.55 -3.50
CA GLU A 129 10.06 17.99 -4.63
C GLU A 129 10.24 17.08 -5.86
N ILE A 130 10.32 15.75 -5.68
CA ILE A 130 10.49 14.77 -6.76
C ILE A 130 9.22 14.66 -7.61
N PHE A 131 8.06 15.10 -7.10
CA PHE A 131 6.83 15.19 -7.89
C PHE A 131 6.98 16.15 -9.07
N PHE A 132 7.66 17.28 -8.89
CA PHE A 132 7.95 18.20 -10.00
C PHE A 132 8.95 17.60 -10.99
N VAL A 133 10.02 16.98 -10.50
CA VAL A 133 11.07 16.44 -11.38
C VAL A 133 10.53 15.26 -12.21
N SER A 134 9.70 14.40 -11.61
CA SER A 134 9.08 13.27 -12.32
C SER A 134 8.07 13.74 -13.35
N PHE A 135 7.24 14.73 -13.02
CA PHE A 135 6.26 15.28 -13.97
C PHE A 135 6.95 16.01 -15.14
N VAL A 136 8.03 16.75 -14.86
CA VAL A 136 8.84 17.41 -15.89
C VAL A 136 9.55 16.39 -16.79
N ILE A 137 10.12 15.32 -16.22
CA ILE A 137 10.75 14.25 -17.01
C ILE A 137 9.73 13.55 -17.90
N LEU A 138 8.55 13.20 -17.37
CA LEU A 138 7.47 12.57 -18.15
C LEU A 138 6.94 13.50 -19.23
N TYR A 139 6.77 14.79 -18.93
CA TYR A 139 6.35 15.81 -19.88
C TYR A 139 7.37 15.99 -21.01
N VAL A 140 8.66 16.13 -20.69
CA VAL A 140 9.75 16.25 -21.67
C VAL A 140 9.83 14.98 -22.53
N TYR A 141 9.72 13.80 -21.91
CA TYR A 141 9.71 12.52 -22.63
C TYR A 141 8.53 12.43 -23.61
N MET A 142 7.31 12.77 -23.16
CA MET A 142 6.11 12.77 -23.99
C MET A 142 6.19 13.81 -25.14
N TYR A 143 6.73 15.00 -24.87
CA TYR A 143 6.95 16.02 -25.90
C TYR A 143 7.98 15.57 -26.94
N CYS A 144 9.12 15.01 -26.50
CA CYS A 144 10.16 14.47 -27.37
C CYS A 144 9.63 13.34 -28.26
N ILE A 145 8.78 12.45 -27.72
CA ILE A 145 8.11 11.41 -28.51
C ILE A 145 7.23 12.05 -29.61
N ASN A 146 6.39 13.02 -29.25
CA ASN A 146 5.50 13.69 -30.19
C ASN A 146 6.26 14.45 -31.30
N VAL A 147 7.34 15.15 -30.96
CA VAL A 147 8.20 15.83 -31.94
C VAL A 147 8.93 14.83 -32.84
N ARG A 148 9.45 13.73 -32.28
CA ARG A 148 10.09 12.66 -33.06
C ARG A 148 9.11 12.01 -34.04
N PHE A 149 7.86 11.75 -33.64
CA PHE A 149 6.81 11.27 -34.55
C PHE A 149 6.46 12.28 -35.64
N SER A 150 6.42 13.58 -35.29
CA SER A 150 6.13 14.65 -36.24
C SER A 150 7.26 14.82 -37.28
N LEU A 151 8.51 14.75 -36.84
CA LEU A 151 9.68 14.74 -37.72
C LEU A 151 9.77 13.47 -38.57
N LEU A 152 9.42 12.29 -38.03
CA LEU A 152 9.36 11.04 -38.80
C LEU A 152 8.29 11.11 -39.90
N LYS A 153 7.13 11.72 -39.61
CA LYS A 153 6.07 11.94 -40.59
C LYS A 153 6.51 12.92 -41.67
N LEU A 154 7.17 14.02 -41.30
CA LEU A 154 7.72 14.97 -42.28
C LEU A 154 8.83 14.35 -43.13
N LEU A 155 9.67 13.50 -42.54
CA LEU A 155 10.69 12.74 -43.26
C LEU A 155 10.05 11.71 -44.20
N PHE A 156 9.01 11.00 -43.76
CA PHE A 156 8.25 10.06 -44.60
C PHE A 156 7.58 10.78 -45.76
N VAL A 157 6.93 11.92 -45.52
CA VAL A 157 6.33 12.75 -46.57
C VAL A 157 7.41 13.30 -47.50
N TYR A 158 8.54 13.78 -46.99
CA TYR A 158 9.66 14.25 -47.80
C TYR A 158 10.23 13.13 -48.68
N VAL A 159 10.39 11.92 -48.14
CA VAL A 159 10.82 10.74 -48.89
C VAL A 159 9.77 10.37 -49.94
N VAL A 160 8.48 10.31 -49.60
CA VAL A 160 7.39 9.99 -50.54
C VAL A 160 7.22 11.05 -51.63
N LEU A 161 7.44 12.33 -51.33
CA LEU A 161 7.34 13.42 -52.30
C LEU A 161 8.56 13.49 -53.23
N ASN A 162 9.76 13.14 -52.76
CA ASN A 162 10.95 13.08 -53.60
C ASN A 162 11.05 11.77 -54.38
N PHE A 163 10.50 10.67 -53.88
CA PHE A 163 10.36 9.40 -54.59
C PHE A 163 9.02 9.36 -55.33
N ARG A 164 8.98 10.01 -56.50
CA ARG A 164 7.84 9.95 -57.43
C ARG A 164 7.72 8.53 -58.00
N TRP A 165 6.78 7.79 -57.42
CA TRP A 165 6.27 6.43 -57.67
C TRP A 165 6.68 5.79 -59.02
N CYS A 166 7.38 4.64 -58.94
CA CYS A 166 7.27 3.61 -59.96
C CYS A 166 6.22 2.59 -59.48
N SER A 167 4.99 2.76 -59.93
CA SER A 167 3.92 1.77 -59.77
C SER A 167 4.12 0.63 -60.76
N VAL A 168 4.49 -0.58 -60.30
CA VAL A 168 4.29 -1.83 -61.05
C VAL A 168 3.99 -2.99 -60.10
N TRP A 169 2.98 -3.76 -60.51
CA TRP A 169 2.44 -5.02 -60.01
C TRP A 169 3.38 -6.05 -59.37
N ALA A 170 2.82 -6.82 -58.43
CA ALA A 170 2.49 -8.25 -58.60
C ALA A 170 2.19 -8.82 -57.19
N SER A 171 0.96 -9.25 -56.87
CA SER A 171 0.59 -10.68 -56.85
C SER A 171 1.77 -11.56 -56.37
N GLU A 172 1.72 -12.16 -55.19
CA GLU A 172 0.98 -13.41 -55.02
C GLU A 172 0.69 -13.72 -53.54
N VAL A 173 -0.55 -14.13 -53.32
CA VAL A 173 -1.02 -14.89 -52.18
C VAL A 173 -0.50 -16.33 -52.33
N TRP A 174 0.33 -16.80 -51.41
CA TRP A 174 0.61 -18.23 -51.21
C TRP A 174 0.12 -18.67 -49.84
N TRP A 175 -1.00 -19.40 -49.86
CA TRP A 175 -1.52 -20.20 -48.76
C TRP A 175 -0.86 -21.57 -48.79
N TRP A 176 -0.30 -22.01 -47.65
CA TRP A 176 -0.26 -23.39 -47.10
C TRP A 176 0.97 -23.56 -46.20
N LYS A 177 1.03 -24.39 -45.16
CA LYS A 177 0.11 -25.07 -44.23
C LYS A 177 1.05 -26.00 -43.43
N GLU A 178 1.05 -25.95 -42.10
CA GLU A 178 1.45 -27.06 -41.20
C GLU A 178 1.18 -26.60 -39.76
N GLU A 179 0.06 -26.98 -39.16
CA GLU A 179 -0.24 -28.26 -38.49
C GLU A 179 0.12 -28.19 -36.99
N VAL A 180 -0.94 -28.24 -36.19
CA VAL A 180 -0.94 -28.24 -34.73
C VAL A 180 -0.39 -29.58 -34.23
N GLN A 181 0.57 -29.56 -33.31
CA GLN A 181 0.74 -30.67 -32.37
C GLN A 181 0.80 -30.17 -30.93
N GLU A 182 -0.34 -30.32 -30.27
CA GLU A 182 -0.49 -30.30 -28.84
C GLU A 182 0.16 -31.56 -28.26
N THR A 183 1.13 -31.41 -27.37
CA THR A 183 1.60 -32.51 -26.52
C THR A 183 1.90 -31.97 -25.13
N ASP A 184 0.89 -32.07 -24.27
CA ASP A 184 1.02 -32.06 -22.82
C ASP A 184 1.87 -33.26 -22.36
N ARG A 185 2.51 -33.06 -21.20
CA ARG A 185 2.99 -34.06 -20.25
C ARG A 185 4.30 -34.82 -20.54
N SER A 186 5.33 -34.35 -19.83
CA SER A 186 6.22 -35.15 -19.00
C SER A 186 6.90 -36.37 -19.65
N THR A 187 8.03 -36.20 -20.33
CA THR A 187 9.18 -37.12 -20.18
C THR A 187 10.46 -36.61 -20.87
N GLU A 188 11.59 -36.91 -20.22
CA GLU A 188 12.93 -37.14 -20.76
C GLU A 188 13.80 -35.95 -21.23
N ARG A 189 14.88 -35.57 -20.52
CA ARG A 189 16.16 -36.26 -20.23
C ARG A 189 17.12 -36.25 -21.44
N LEU A 190 18.20 -35.46 -21.28
CA LEU A 190 19.62 -35.69 -21.66
C LEU A 190 20.28 -34.57 -22.48
N ARG A 191 21.20 -33.89 -21.79
CA ARG A 191 22.59 -33.56 -22.17
C ARG A 191 22.93 -33.29 -23.65
N MET A 192 23.44 -32.06 -23.81
CA MET A 192 24.66 -31.63 -24.54
C MET A 192 24.85 -32.07 -26.00
N LYS A 193 25.05 -31.10 -26.90
CA LYS A 193 26.14 -31.20 -27.89
C LYS A 193 26.51 -29.87 -28.55
N GLU A 194 27.80 -29.62 -28.44
CA GLU A 194 28.66 -28.66 -29.12
C GLU A 194 29.04 -29.14 -30.55
N LYS A 195 29.62 -28.22 -31.35
CA LYS A 195 30.19 -28.30 -32.72
C LYS A 195 29.17 -28.24 -33.87
N ARG A 196 29.43 -27.56 -35.00
CA ARG A 196 30.67 -27.56 -35.78
C ARG A 196 30.74 -26.40 -36.80
N THR A 197 31.96 -25.92 -37.00
CA THR A 197 32.56 -25.19 -38.12
C THR A 197 32.18 -25.66 -39.53
N GLY A 198 32.23 -24.74 -40.52
CA GLY A 198 32.59 -25.05 -41.91
C GLY A 198 31.61 -24.58 -43.00
N GLU A 199 31.85 -23.37 -43.53
CA GLU A 199 32.07 -23.07 -44.95
C GLU A 199 31.20 -23.79 -46.02
N ILE A 200 30.32 -23.03 -46.70
CA ILE A 200 30.12 -23.14 -48.16
C ILE A 200 30.03 -21.73 -48.73
N GLU A 201 31.10 -21.36 -49.41
CA GLU A 201 31.25 -20.26 -50.34
C GLU A 201 30.40 -20.53 -51.60
N LEU A 202 29.65 -19.52 -52.05
CA LEU A 202 29.21 -19.39 -53.44
C LEU A 202 29.28 -17.90 -53.77
N GLU A 203 30.50 -17.43 -53.99
CA GLU A 203 30.74 -16.25 -54.81
C GLU A 203 30.34 -16.54 -56.26
N MET A 204 29.64 -15.60 -56.90
CA MET A 204 30.14 -14.80 -58.03
C MET A 204 29.00 -13.86 -58.51
N ILE A 205 29.10 -12.53 -58.36
CA ILE A 205 29.83 -11.54 -59.21
C ILE A 205 29.05 -11.28 -60.53
N CYS A 206 28.74 -10.09 -61.06
CA CYS A 206 29.03 -8.64 -60.86
C CYS A 206 27.97 -7.86 -61.67
N SER A 207 27.57 -6.61 -61.42
CA SER A 207 28.33 -5.35 -61.59
C SER A 207 27.37 -4.16 -61.28
N GLY A 208 27.76 -3.02 -60.71
CA GLY A 208 29.10 -2.52 -60.44
C GLY A 208 29.12 -1.42 -59.36
N PHE A 209 30.29 -1.38 -58.72
CA PHE A 209 30.87 -0.31 -57.90
C PHE A 209 30.83 1.05 -58.60
N TRP A 210 30.71 2.14 -57.84
CA TRP A 210 31.85 3.04 -57.52
C TRP A 210 31.57 3.79 -56.20
N TRP A 211 32.49 3.64 -55.25
CA TRP A 211 32.66 4.43 -54.03
C TRP A 211 33.30 5.78 -54.34
N ILE A 212 32.96 6.84 -53.57
CA ILE A 212 33.97 7.72 -52.95
C ILE A 212 33.45 8.17 -51.57
N ASP A 213 34.15 7.74 -50.52
CA ASP A 213 34.12 8.27 -49.14
C ASP A 213 34.75 9.68 -49.08
N MET A 214 34.28 10.54 -48.17
CA MET A 214 35.18 11.43 -47.42
C MET A 214 34.66 11.69 -46.00
N ASN A 215 35.35 11.08 -45.04
CA ASN A 215 35.57 11.58 -43.69
C ASN A 215 36.80 12.52 -43.75
N ILE A 216 36.59 13.83 -43.56
CA ILE A 216 37.40 14.88 -42.90
C ILE A 216 36.64 16.21 -43.07
#